data_AF-A0A7J4FAM2-F1
#
_entry.id   AF-A0A7J4FAM2-F1
#
_cell.length_a   1.000
_cell.length_b   1.000
_cell.length_c   1.000
_cell.angle_alpha   90.00
_cell.angle_beta   90.00
_cell.angle_gamma   90.00
#
_symmetry.space_group_name_H-M   'P 1'
#
loop_
_entity.id
_entity.type
_entity.pdbx_description
1 polymer ?
#
loop_
_entity_poly.entity_id
_entity_poly.type
_entity_poly.pdbx_seq_one_letter_code
_entity_poly.pdbx_strand_id
1 'polypeptide(L)'
;MVSTGRHLSVRKRAGRILEHLRLTPKRVNASIRSRRYSHLFDNVERYCMFIGYPRSGHTLIGSILDAHPDMIVSNELHALRYVQYGFTREQLFTLIMENSRRNAERGRVQAGYVYNVPNQYQGRSDTLKVIGDKRGGDTSSLLGDVPALLDDLRDLVKVPLRFIHVVRNPFDNITTIKVRSERDLQAAIDFYFRRAEINERLRRDLGDALFETRLEAFIGDPRESIADLCRFLEVPCPVDYIEDSASIVFDRPRRTRDRIEWPREMKEQVMERMEQFSFLKGYTFDD
;
A
#
# COMPACT_ATOMS: atom_id res chain seq x y z
N MET A 1 -18.70 -30.35 24.57
CA MET A 1 -17.66 -29.47 23.96
C MET A 1 -18.22 -28.05 23.77
N VAL A 2 -18.36 -27.27 24.86
CA VAL A 2 -18.82 -25.87 24.81
C VAL A 2 -17.90 -25.04 25.72
N SER A 3 -16.67 -24.76 25.28
CA SER A 3 -15.70 -24.00 26.09
C SER A 3 -14.73 -23.14 25.25
N THR A 4 -14.55 -23.43 23.97
CA THR A 4 -13.60 -22.71 23.09
C THR A 4 -14.08 -21.31 22.68
N GLY A 5 -15.39 -21.06 22.58
CA GLY A 5 -15.94 -19.77 22.13
C GLY A 5 -15.78 -18.59 23.10
N ARG A 6 -15.88 -18.82 24.42
CA ARG A 6 -15.74 -17.77 25.44
C ARG A 6 -14.29 -17.27 25.58
N HIS A 7 -13.32 -18.16 25.46
CA HIS A 7 -11.89 -17.79 25.55
C HIS A 7 -11.42 -16.96 24.36
N LEU A 8 -11.92 -17.23 23.13
CA LEU A 8 -11.62 -16.41 21.96
C LEU A 8 -12.23 -15.01 22.03
N SER A 9 -13.45 -14.86 22.58
CA SER A 9 -14.09 -13.53 22.69
C SER A 9 -13.42 -12.64 23.76
N VAL A 10 -13.02 -13.22 24.90
CA VAL A 10 -12.29 -12.52 25.96
C VAL A 10 -10.90 -12.10 25.48
N ARG A 11 -10.18 -12.96 24.74
CA ARG A 11 -8.88 -12.62 24.12
C ARG A 11 -9.01 -11.50 23.09
N LYS A 12 -10.04 -11.53 22.23
CA LYS A 12 -10.32 -10.44 21.28
C LYS A 12 -10.64 -9.12 22.00
N ARG A 13 -11.40 -9.16 23.09
CA ARG A 13 -11.76 -7.99 23.90
C ARG A 13 -10.54 -7.40 24.63
N ALA A 14 -9.73 -8.24 25.27
CA ALA A 14 -8.48 -7.83 25.91
C ALA A 14 -7.49 -7.24 24.89
N GLY A 15 -7.37 -7.86 23.71
CA GLY A 15 -6.57 -7.34 22.60
C GLY A 15 -7.02 -5.93 22.16
N ARG A 16 -8.33 -5.69 22.02
CA ARG A 16 -8.86 -4.35 21.69
C ARG A 16 -8.57 -3.31 22.76
N ILE A 17 -8.64 -3.67 24.05
CA ILE A 17 -8.33 -2.76 25.17
C ILE A 17 -6.85 -2.39 25.17
N LEU A 18 -5.96 -3.38 25.03
CA LEU A 18 -4.52 -3.15 24.93
C LEU A 18 -4.17 -2.28 23.72
N GLU A 19 -4.84 -2.48 22.59
CA GLU A 19 -4.66 -1.64 21.41
C GLU A 19 -5.10 -0.19 21.67
N HIS A 20 -6.25 0.03 22.31
CA HIS A 20 -6.69 1.37 22.69
C HIS A 20 -5.65 2.08 23.54
N LEU A 21 -5.13 1.42 24.59
CA LEU A 21 -4.10 1.97 25.47
C LEU A 21 -2.81 2.32 24.71
N ARG A 22 -2.40 1.48 23.75
CA ARG A 22 -1.24 1.75 22.87
C ARG A 22 -1.45 2.96 21.95
N LEU A 23 -2.69 3.21 21.54
CA LEU A 23 -3.04 4.29 20.64
C LEU A 23 -3.34 5.61 21.36
N THR A 24 -3.65 5.59 22.66
CA THR A 24 -3.98 6.80 23.43
C THR A 24 -2.89 7.88 23.34
N PRO A 25 -1.59 7.60 23.55
CA PRO A 25 -0.55 8.62 23.43
C PRO A 25 -0.45 9.19 22.01
N LYS A 26 -0.62 8.33 20.98
CA LYS A 26 -0.64 8.78 19.58
C LYS A 26 -1.81 9.73 19.32
N ARG A 27 -3.00 9.44 19.86
CA ARG A 27 -4.18 10.28 19.74
C ARG A 27 -3.96 11.67 20.35
N VAL A 28 -3.46 11.71 21.58
CA VAL A 28 -3.20 12.98 22.28
C VAL A 28 -2.14 13.81 21.54
N ASN A 29 -1.03 13.18 21.15
CA ASN A 29 0.03 13.87 20.41
C ASN A 29 -0.46 14.37 19.04
N ALA A 30 -1.24 13.57 18.31
CA ALA A 30 -1.82 13.98 17.04
C ALA A 30 -2.79 15.16 17.21
N SER A 31 -3.62 15.17 18.27
CA SER A 31 -4.50 16.31 18.59
C SER A 31 -3.75 17.60 18.90
N ILE A 32 -2.63 17.52 19.64
CA ILE A 32 -1.83 18.70 19.99
C ILE A 32 -1.20 19.28 18.72
N ARG A 33 -0.66 18.41 17.87
CA ARG A 33 0.08 18.81 16.67
C ARG A 33 -0.83 19.19 15.51
N SER A 34 -2.01 18.58 15.39
CA SER A 34 -2.97 18.93 14.33
C SER A 34 -3.38 20.40 14.38
N ARG A 35 -3.38 21.04 15.55
CA ARG A 35 -3.59 22.50 15.68
C ARG A 35 -2.60 23.35 14.89
N ARG A 36 -1.38 22.83 14.65
CA ARG A 36 -0.36 23.51 13.84
C ARG A 36 -0.51 23.25 12.35
N TYR A 37 -1.16 22.14 11.97
CA TYR A 37 -1.21 21.66 10.59
C TYR A 37 -2.61 21.75 9.98
N SER A 38 -3.64 22.11 10.73
CA SER A 38 -5.03 22.06 10.28
C SER A 38 -5.24 22.83 8.97
N HIS A 39 -4.65 24.03 8.86
CA HIS A 39 -4.71 24.85 7.65
C HIS A 39 -4.07 24.21 6.41
N LEU A 40 -3.09 23.30 6.60
CA LEU A 40 -2.47 22.56 5.49
C LEU A 40 -3.42 21.50 4.92
N PHE A 41 -4.39 21.04 5.69
CA PHE A 41 -5.32 19.98 5.30
C PHE A 41 -6.56 20.49 4.57
N ASP A 42 -6.76 21.81 4.53
CA ASP A 42 -7.87 22.44 3.84
C ASP A 42 -7.75 22.32 2.31
N ASN A 43 -6.51 22.24 1.80
CA ASN A 43 -6.21 22.08 0.38
C ASN A 43 -6.17 20.61 -0.08
N VAL A 44 -6.39 19.65 0.82
CA VAL A 44 -6.41 18.23 0.44
C VAL A 44 -7.62 17.97 -0.42
N GLU A 45 -7.38 17.50 -1.64
CA GLU A 45 -8.40 17.18 -2.64
C GLU A 45 -8.64 15.68 -2.78
N ARG A 46 -7.64 14.83 -2.48
CA ARG A 46 -7.73 13.36 -2.65
C ARG A 46 -7.01 12.61 -1.56
N TYR A 47 -7.55 11.44 -1.21
CA TYR A 47 -6.91 10.52 -0.28
C TYR A 47 -6.42 9.27 -1.00
N CYS A 48 -5.11 9.02 -0.97
CA CYS A 48 -4.46 7.93 -1.70
C CYS A 48 -4.14 6.72 -0.79
N MET A 49 -4.45 5.51 -1.25
CA MET A 49 -4.07 4.27 -0.58
C MET A 49 -3.60 3.21 -1.55
N PHE A 50 -2.93 2.20 -1.01
CA PHE A 50 -2.53 1.02 -1.77
C PHE A 50 -3.36 -0.18 -1.35
N ILE A 51 -3.69 -1.03 -2.31
CA ILE A 51 -4.18 -2.40 -2.11
C ILE A 51 -3.28 -3.36 -2.88
N GLY A 52 -3.30 -4.63 -2.49
CA GLY A 52 -2.65 -5.70 -3.24
C GLY A 52 -2.13 -6.77 -2.30
N TYR A 53 -0.91 -7.19 -2.59
CA TYR A 53 -0.21 -8.25 -1.86
C TYR A 53 1.21 -7.78 -1.52
N PRO A 54 1.85 -8.41 -0.52
CA PRO A 54 3.23 -8.08 -0.22
C PRO A 54 4.12 -8.39 -1.43
N ARG A 55 5.21 -7.62 -1.58
CA ARG A 55 6.31 -7.88 -2.55
C ARG A 55 6.02 -7.54 -4.02
N SER A 56 5.00 -6.74 -4.29
CA SER A 56 4.65 -6.28 -5.65
C SER A 56 5.32 -4.97 -6.11
N GLY A 57 6.05 -4.26 -5.24
CA GLY A 57 6.71 -3.00 -5.61
C GLY A 57 6.05 -1.73 -5.04
N HIS A 58 5.03 -1.87 -4.18
CA HIS A 58 4.34 -0.73 -3.55
C HIS A 58 5.28 0.31 -2.90
N THR A 59 6.42 -0.10 -2.34
CA THR A 59 7.36 0.85 -1.71
C THR A 59 8.02 1.79 -2.72
N LEU A 60 8.35 1.32 -3.93
CA LEU A 60 8.90 2.16 -4.98
C LEU A 60 7.89 3.25 -5.34
N ILE A 61 6.69 2.83 -5.74
CA ILE A 61 5.63 3.75 -6.17
C ILE A 61 5.21 4.69 -5.04
N GLY A 62 5.01 4.18 -3.81
CA GLY A 62 4.70 5.04 -2.66
C GLY A 62 5.82 6.03 -2.27
N SER A 63 7.07 5.76 -2.65
CA SER A 63 8.18 6.70 -2.45
C SER A 63 8.30 7.73 -3.56
N ILE A 64 7.97 7.35 -4.80
CA ILE A 64 7.81 8.26 -5.94
C ILE A 64 6.68 9.24 -5.65
N LEU A 65 5.49 8.76 -5.28
CA LEU A 65 4.36 9.66 -4.98
C LEU A 65 4.68 10.65 -3.86
N ASP A 66 5.35 10.22 -2.79
CA ASP A 66 5.74 11.14 -1.72
C ASP A 66 6.85 12.11 -2.10
N ALA A 67 7.56 11.87 -3.20
CA ALA A 67 8.55 12.81 -3.73
C ALA A 67 7.90 14.01 -4.45
N HIS A 68 6.59 13.93 -4.74
CA HIS A 68 5.87 14.96 -5.48
C HIS A 68 5.63 16.23 -4.65
N PRO A 69 5.73 17.44 -5.23
CA PRO A 69 5.49 18.71 -4.52
C PRO A 69 4.11 18.83 -3.86
N ASP A 70 3.08 18.24 -4.47
CA ASP A 70 1.69 18.35 -4.01
C ASP A 70 1.18 17.12 -3.23
N MET A 71 2.05 16.17 -2.87
CA MET A 71 1.62 14.92 -2.22
C MET A 71 2.39 14.59 -0.94
N ILE A 72 1.71 13.92 -0.02
CA ILE A 72 2.33 13.22 1.10
C ILE A 72 1.76 11.80 1.18
N VAL A 73 2.61 10.81 0.91
CA VAL A 73 2.26 9.38 1.01
C VAL A 73 3.18 8.72 2.04
N SER A 74 2.59 8.44 3.19
CA SER A 74 3.29 7.76 4.28
C SER A 74 3.65 6.31 3.92
N ASN A 75 4.70 5.82 4.56
CA ASN A 75 5.21 4.47 4.34
C ASN A 75 4.87 3.62 5.55
N GLU A 76 3.92 2.71 5.37
CA GLU A 76 3.60 1.67 6.34
C GLU A 76 3.05 2.19 7.69
N LEU A 77 2.28 3.27 7.68
CA LEU A 77 1.65 3.80 8.88
C LEU A 77 0.52 2.90 9.39
N HIS A 78 -0.15 2.18 8.50
CA HIS A 78 -1.43 1.48 8.73
C HIS A 78 -2.58 2.43 9.04
N ALA A 79 -2.81 3.41 8.16
CA ALA A 79 -3.82 4.45 8.32
C ALA A 79 -5.21 3.93 8.72
N LEU A 80 -5.69 2.84 8.07
CA LEU A 80 -7.00 2.25 8.34
C LEU A 80 -7.20 1.79 9.80
N ARG A 81 -6.13 1.47 10.53
CA ARG A 81 -6.29 1.15 11.96
C ARG A 81 -6.74 2.38 12.73
N TYR A 82 -6.19 3.56 12.45
CA TYR A 82 -6.61 4.79 13.13
C TYR A 82 -8.07 5.14 12.81
N VAL A 83 -8.53 4.87 11.58
CA VAL A 83 -9.96 4.97 11.21
C VAL A 83 -10.79 4.04 12.09
N GLN A 84 -10.43 2.75 12.16
CA GLN A 84 -11.14 1.74 12.97
C GLN A 84 -11.22 2.12 14.46
N TYR A 85 -10.24 2.86 14.98
CA TYR A 85 -10.22 3.31 16.37
C TYR A 85 -10.84 4.69 16.58
N GLY A 86 -11.41 5.34 15.55
CA GLY A 86 -12.13 6.61 15.68
C GLY A 86 -11.22 7.83 15.84
N PHE A 87 -10.10 7.86 15.14
CA PHE A 87 -9.28 9.08 15.02
C PHE A 87 -9.97 10.07 14.08
N THR A 88 -9.80 11.37 14.33
CA THR A 88 -10.33 12.43 13.45
C THR A 88 -9.51 12.55 12.16
N ARG A 89 -10.05 13.24 11.15
CA ARG A 89 -9.37 13.54 9.89
C ARG A 89 -8.02 14.20 10.12
N GLU A 90 -7.98 15.23 10.96
CA GLU A 90 -6.80 16.02 11.24
C GLU A 90 -5.75 15.19 12.00
N GLN A 91 -6.18 14.31 12.91
CA GLN A 91 -5.27 13.39 13.59
C GLN A 91 -4.67 12.39 12.61
N LEU A 92 -5.48 11.79 11.74
CA LEU A 92 -5.03 10.85 10.73
C LEU A 92 -4.01 11.50 9.79
N PHE A 93 -4.34 12.67 9.24
CA PHE A 93 -3.48 13.39 8.32
C PHE A 93 -2.18 13.85 8.98
N THR A 94 -2.24 14.28 10.25
CA THR A 94 -1.03 14.58 11.03
C THR A 94 -0.14 13.34 11.18
N LEU A 95 -0.71 12.18 11.50
CA LEU A 95 0.06 10.94 11.63
C LEU A 95 0.70 10.50 10.32
N ILE A 96 0.00 10.66 9.19
CA ILE A 96 0.51 10.40 7.84
C ILE A 96 1.71 11.31 7.55
N MET A 97 1.55 12.61 7.71
CA MET A 97 2.61 13.58 7.44
C MET A 97 3.85 13.34 8.30
N GLU A 98 3.68 13.09 9.60
CA GLU A 98 4.80 12.81 10.49
C GLU A 98 5.46 11.46 10.24
N ASN A 99 4.71 10.45 9.80
CA ASN A 99 5.29 9.19 9.37
C ASN A 99 6.12 9.41 8.11
N SER A 100 5.59 10.11 7.11
CA SER A 100 6.32 10.40 5.87
C SER A 100 7.62 11.15 6.15
N ARG A 101 7.55 12.27 6.90
CA ARG A 101 8.72 13.07 7.27
C ARG A 101 9.81 12.25 7.96
N ARG A 102 9.44 11.41 8.94
CA ARG A 102 10.40 10.54 9.65
C ARG A 102 11.00 9.46 8.75
N ASN A 103 10.25 8.94 7.78
CA ASN A 103 10.79 7.98 6.81
C ASN A 103 11.78 8.67 5.87
N ALA A 104 11.50 9.89 5.43
CA ALA A 104 12.40 10.71 4.62
C ALA A 104 13.69 11.09 5.36
N GLU A 105 13.59 11.56 6.61
CA GLU A 105 14.75 11.86 7.49
C GLU A 105 15.68 10.63 7.69
N ARG A 106 15.15 9.42 7.50
CA ARG A 106 15.89 8.14 7.58
C ARG A 106 16.35 7.61 6.22
N GLY A 107 16.23 8.41 5.16
CA GLY A 107 16.68 8.06 3.81
C GLY A 107 15.80 7.05 3.07
N ARG A 108 14.51 6.90 3.45
CA ARG A 108 13.55 6.04 2.73
C ARG A 108 14.03 4.61 2.51
N VAL A 109 14.72 4.05 3.52
CA VAL A 109 15.26 2.68 3.46
C VAL A 109 14.18 1.65 3.81
N GLN A 110 13.97 0.67 2.95
CA GLN A 110 13.10 -0.46 3.25
C GLN A 110 13.64 -1.79 2.71
N ALA A 111 13.74 -2.78 3.59
CA ALA A 111 14.18 -4.13 3.27
C ALA A 111 15.51 -4.20 2.50
N GLY A 112 16.45 -3.31 2.83
CA GLY A 112 17.79 -3.23 2.21
C GLY A 112 17.87 -2.41 0.92
N TYR A 113 16.79 -1.73 0.53
CA TYR A 113 16.76 -0.83 -0.62
C TYR A 113 16.58 0.61 -0.16
N VAL A 114 17.21 1.54 -0.87
CA VAL A 114 17.06 2.98 -0.68
C VAL A 114 16.06 3.47 -1.73
N TYR A 115 14.95 4.08 -1.29
CA TYR A 115 13.92 4.64 -2.18
C TYR A 115 13.88 6.18 -2.08
N ASN A 116 15.01 6.78 -1.74
CA ASN A 116 15.13 8.22 -1.71
C ASN A 116 15.15 8.76 -3.15
N VAL A 117 14.21 9.64 -3.49
CA VAL A 117 14.24 10.35 -4.78
C VAL A 117 15.09 11.62 -4.59
N PRO A 118 16.23 11.75 -5.27
CA PRO A 118 17.12 12.90 -5.11
C PRO A 118 16.42 14.19 -5.54
N ASN A 119 16.79 15.34 -4.95
CA ASN A 119 16.30 16.69 -5.29
C ASN A 119 14.79 16.93 -5.13
N GLN A 120 14.04 15.97 -4.61
CA GLN A 120 12.58 16.04 -4.52
C GLN A 120 12.07 16.19 -3.08
N TYR A 121 10.74 16.16 -2.91
CA TYR A 121 10.08 16.69 -1.71
C TYR A 121 10.06 15.76 -0.50
N GLN A 122 10.15 14.45 -0.72
CA GLN A 122 9.90 13.36 0.25
C GLN A 122 9.80 13.79 1.72
N GLY A 123 8.61 13.62 2.29
CA GLY A 123 8.28 14.03 3.65
C GLY A 123 7.89 15.50 3.79
N ARG A 124 7.78 16.23 2.68
CA ARG A 124 7.37 17.65 2.60
C ARG A 124 6.45 17.84 1.40
N SER A 125 5.77 18.98 1.35
CA SER A 125 4.92 19.40 0.24
C SER A 125 4.78 20.92 0.27
N ASP A 126 4.71 21.56 -0.91
CA ASP A 126 4.45 22.99 -1.04
C ASP A 126 2.95 23.28 -0.91
N THR A 127 2.13 22.52 -1.66
CA THR A 127 0.67 22.58 -1.60
C THR A 127 0.09 21.19 -1.47
N LEU A 128 -0.27 20.79 -0.26
CA LEU A 128 -0.73 19.43 0.02
C LEU A 128 -2.12 19.16 -0.57
N LYS A 129 -2.17 18.57 -1.78
CA LYS A 129 -3.41 18.18 -2.47
C LYS A 129 -3.75 16.71 -2.30
N VAL A 130 -2.74 15.84 -2.23
CA VAL A 130 -2.94 14.40 -2.07
C VAL A 130 -2.28 13.93 -0.79
N ILE A 131 -3.03 13.24 0.06
CA ILE A 131 -2.48 12.63 1.27
C ILE A 131 -2.84 11.15 1.37
N GLY A 132 -1.93 10.32 1.89
CA GLY A 132 -2.17 8.88 1.86
C GLY A 132 -1.23 8.01 2.69
N ASP A 133 -1.51 6.70 2.65
CA ASP A 133 -0.65 5.67 3.26
C ASP A 133 -0.47 4.47 2.34
N LYS A 134 0.79 4.09 2.16
CA LYS A 134 1.17 2.87 1.48
C LYS A 134 1.30 1.74 2.49
N ARG A 135 0.30 0.85 2.50
CA ARG A 135 0.33 -0.43 3.23
C ARG A 135 -0.48 -1.53 2.51
N GLY A 136 -0.28 -1.67 1.20
CA GLY A 136 -1.07 -2.51 0.28
C GLY A 136 -1.63 -3.82 0.85
N GLY A 137 -0.75 -4.74 1.26
CA GLY A 137 -1.16 -6.07 1.70
C GLY A 137 -2.04 -6.09 2.95
N ASP A 138 -1.79 -5.21 3.93
CA ASP A 138 -2.59 -5.16 5.15
C ASP A 138 -3.86 -4.33 4.95
N THR A 139 -3.83 -3.31 4.08
CA THR A 139 -5.04 -2.60 3.64
C THR A 139 -6.03 -3.58 3.03
N SER A 140 -5.60 -4.39 2.06
CA SER A 140 -6.48 -5.39 1.43
C SER A 140 -7.01 -6.39 2.45
N SER A 141 -6.16 -6.94 3.31
CA SER A 141 -6.61 -7.90 4.34
C SER A 141 -7.65 -7.27 5.27
N LEU A 142 -7.43 -6.04 5.74
CA LEU A 142 -8.35 -5.39 6.67
C LEU A 142 -9.69 -5.03 6.02
N LEU A 143 -9.69 -4.53 4.77
CA LEU A 143 -10.93 -4.26 4.04
C LEU A 143 -11.66 -5.55 3.64
N GLY A 144 -10.92 -6.65 3.38
CA GLY A 144 -11.51 -7.97 3.16
C GLY A 144 -12.21 -8.54 4.40
N ASP A 145 -11.67 -8.27 5.60
CA ASP A 145 -12.24 -8.71 6.87
C ASP A 145 -13.35 -7.78 7.38
N VAL A 146 -13.25 -6.48 7.11
CA VAL A 146 -14.17 -5.43 7.58
C VAL A 146 -14.51 -4.46 6.42
N PRO A 147 -15.39 -4.84 5.49
CA PRO A 147 -15.71 -4.02 4.31
C PRO A 147 -16.25 -2.62 4.65
N ALA A 148 -17.05 -2.49 5.72
CA ALA A 148 -17.60 -1.22 6.17
C ALA A 148 -16.55 -0.16 6.51
N LEU A 149 -15.29 -0.57 6.75
CA LEU A 149 -14.20 0.36 7.03
C LEU A 149 -13.84 1.24 5.82
N LEU A 150 -14.22 0.82 4.60
CA LEU A 150 -14.09 1.66 3.41
C LEU A 150 -15.01 2.87 3.48
N ASP A 151 -16.24 2.68 3.96
CA ASP A 151 -17.22 3.75 4.14
C ASP A 151 -16.82 4.65 5.31
N ASP A 152 -16.38 4.07 6.43
CA ASP A 152 -15.83 4.83 7.57
C ASP A 152 -14.65 5.73 7.14
N LEU A 153 -13.77 5.20 6.27
CA LEU A 153 -12.66 5.98 5.72
C LEU A 153 -13.18 7.12 4.85
N ARG A 154 -14.15 6.86 3.96
CA ARG A 154 -14.73 7.87 3.06
C ARG A 154 -15.35 9.02 3.85
N ASP A 155 -16.13 8.70 4.88
CA ASP A 155 -16.79 9.67 5.76
C ASP A 155 -15.80 10.47 6.59
N LEU A 156 -14.69 9.84 7.01
CA LEU A 156 -13.65 10.51 7.78
C LEU A 156 -12.85 11.51 6.94
N VAL A 157 -12.37 11.10 5.76
CA VAL A 157 -11.43 11.94 4.98
C VAL A 157 -12.14 13.02 4.16
N LYS A 158 -13.43 12.82 3.83
CA LYS A 158 -14.30 13.79 3.14
C LYS A 158 -13.75 14.30 1.81
N VAL A 159 -12.96 13.48 1.14
CA VAL A 159 -12.39 13.73 -0.19
C VAL A 159 -12.43 12.42 -0.99
N PRO A 160 -12.44 12.47 -2.34
CA PRO A 160 -12.36 11.27 -3.16
C PRO A 160 -11.21 10.34 -2.75
N LEU A 161 -11.54 9.04 -2.65
CA LEU A 161 -10.55 7.99 -2.41
C LEU A 161 -9.93 7.57 -3.74
N ARG A 162 -8.61 7.40 -3.76
CA ARG A 162 -7.84 6.89 -4.90
C ARG A 162 -6.98 5.72 -4.43
N PHE A 163 -7.18 4.56 -5.04
CA PHE A 163 -6.48 3.34 -4.71
C PHE A 163 -5.48 2.98 -5.81
N ILE A 164 -4.34 2.44 -5.41
CA ILE A 164 -3.31 1.94 -6.33
C ILE A 164 -3.14 0.45 -6.07
N HIS A 165 -3.36 -0.36 -7.11
CA HIS A 165 -3.06 -1.80 -7.12
C HIS A 165 -1.84 -2.05 -7.98
N VAL A 166 -0.75 -2.49 -7.34
CA VAL A 166 0.48 -2.86 -8.06
C VAL A 166 0.54 -4.37 -8.16
N VAL A 167 0.56 -4.84 -9.40
CA VAL A 167 0.62 -6.25 -9.78
C VAL A 167 2.04 -6.59 -10.16
N ARG A 168 2.49 -7.79 -9.82
CA ARG A 168 3.80 -8.31 -10.24
C ARG A 168 3.65 -9.79 -10.53
N ASN A 169 4.54 -10.35 -11.35
CA ASN A 169 4.54 -11.78 -11.64
C ASN A 169 4.33 -12.63 -10.36
N PRO A 170 3.27 -13.46 -10.29
CA PRO A 170 2.88 -14.18 -9.08
C PRO A 170 3.96 -15.12 -8.55
N PHE A 171 4.74 -15.76 -9.42
CA PHE A 171 5.82 -16.66 -9.02
C PHE A 171 6.89 -15.95 -8.19
N ASP A 172 7.21 -14.70 -8.52
CA ASP A 172 8.13 -13.88 -7.72
C ASP A 172 7.58 -13.54 -6.35
N ASN A 173 6.28 -13.23 -6.31
CA ASN A 173 5.61 -12.85 -5.07
C ASN A 173 5.55 -14.05 -4.14
N ILE A 174 5.07 -15.19 -4.66
CA ILE A 174 4.99 -16.46 -3.94
C ILE A 174 6.36 -16.89 -3.43
N THR A 175 7.39 -16.87 -4.28
CA THR A 175 8.75 -17.25 -3.86
C THR A 175 9.27 -16.33 -2.76
N THR A 176 9.05 -15.01 -2.89
CA THR A 176 9.50 -14.07 -1.87
C THR A 176 8.71 -14.23 -0.56
N ILE A 177 7.40 -14.49 -0.61
CA ILE A 177 6.57 -14.80 0.56
C ILE A 177 7.07 -16.06 1.25
N LYS A 178 7.32 -17.13 0.47
CA LYS A 178 7.87 -18.39 0.95
C LYS A 178 9.17 -18.16 1.72
N VAL A 179 10.14 -17.50 1.10
CA VAL A 179 11.48 -17.31 1.67
C VAL A 179 11.45 -16.39 2.89
N ARG A 180 10.74 -15.25 2.85
CA ARG A 180 10.78 -14.27 3.94
C ARG A 180 9.90 -14.60 5.14
N SER A 181 8.89 -15.43 4.94
CA SER A 181 8.00 -15.88 6.02
C SER A 181 8.24 -17.34 6.41
N GLU A 182 9.31 -17.96 5.89
CA GLU A 182 9.68 -19.35 6.15
C GLU A 182 8.51 -20.33 5.98
N ARG A 183 7.71 -20.11 4.93
CA ARG A 183 6.55 -20.95 4.62
C ARG A 183 6.96 -22.12 3.72
N ASP A 184 6.19 -23.19 3.76
CA ASP A 184 6.16 -24.15 2.67
C ASP A 184 5.59 -23.49 1.40
N LEU A 185 5.91 -24.05 0.23
CA LEU A 185 5.53 -23.46 -1.05
C LEU A 185 4.01 -23.46 -1.25
N GLN A 186 3.32 -24.53 -0.86
CA GLN A 186 1.86 -24.62 -0.97
C GLN A 186 1.16 -23.55 -0.12
N ALA A 187 1.57 -23.37 1.13
CA ALA A 187 1.03 -22.34 1.99
C ALA A 187 1.31 -20.92 1.48
N ALA A 188 2.43 -20.71 0.78
CA ALA A 188 2.73 -19.44 0.12
C ALA A 188 1.82 -19.20 -1.10
N ILE A 189 1.57 -20.23 -1.91
CA ILE A 189 0.61 -20.20 -3.03
C ILE A 189 -0.78 -19.84 -2.51
N ASP A 190 -1.27 -20.57 -1.50
CA ASP A 190 -2.61 -20.35 -0.95
C ASP A 190 -2.74 -18.97 -0.29
N PHE A 191 -1.68 -18.53 0.40
CA PHE A 191 -1.63 -17.19 0.98
C PHE A 191 -1.69 -16.07 -0.07
N TYR A 192 -1.03 -16.27 -1.21
CA TYR A 192 -1.06 -15.34 -2.33
C TYR A 192 -2.46 -15.26 -2.94
N PHE A 193 -3.05 -16.41 -3.31
CA PHE A 193 -4.34 -16.43 -3.98
C PHE A 193 -5.53 -16.03 -3.10
N ARG A 194 -5.50 -16.31 -1.78
CA ARG A 194 -6.47 -15.71 -0.85
C ARG A 194 -6.47 -14.18 -0.91
N ARG A 195 -5.31 -13.55 -1.17
CA ARG A 195 -5.24 -12.09 -1.38
C ARG A 195 -5.66 -11.69 -2.78
N ALA A 196 -5.35 -12.48 -3.80
CA ALA A 196 -5.85 -12.22 -5.16
C ALA A 196 -7.39 -12.17 -5.15
N GLU A 197 -8.06 -13.10 -4.47
CA GLU A 197 -9.51 -13.12 -4.29
C GLU A 197 -10.05 -11.87 -3.59
N ILE A 198 -9.37 -11.38 -2.54
CA ILE A 198 -9.76 -10.15 -1.86
C ILE A 198 -9.61 -8.94 -2.80
N ASN A 199 -8.47 -8.84 -3.49
CA ASN A 199 -8.20 -7.71 -4.39
C ASN A 199 -9.10 -7.71 -5.62
N GLU A 200 -9.53 -8.87 -6.11
CA GLU A 200 -10.52 -8.98 -7.18
C GLU A 200 -11.89 -8.44 -6.75
N ARG A 201 -12.32 -8.68 -5.50
CA ARG A 201 -13.53 -8.04 -4.97
C ARG A 201 -13.36 -6.54 -4.84
N LEU A 202 -12.26 -6.09 -4.22
CA LEU A 202 -11.96 -4.65 -4.08
C LEU A 202 -11.87 -3.95 -5.43
N ARG A 203 -11.31 -4.60 -6.45
CA ARG A 203 -11.26 -4.07 -7.82
C ARG A 203 -12.65 -3.74 -8.34
N ARG A 204 -13.61 -4.65 -8.16
CA ARG A 204 -15.00 -4.43 -8.59
C ARG A 204 -15.68 -3.33 -7.79
N ASP A 205 -15.47 -3.31 -6.48
CA ASP A 205 -16.10 -2.34 -5.57
C ASP A 205 -15.55 -0.92 -5.76
N LEU A 206 -14.27 -0.78 -6.11
CA LEU A 206 -13.60 0.51 -6.25
C LEU A 206 -13.81 1.14 -7.64
N GLY A 207 -13.95 0.34 -8.70
CA GLY A 207 -14.17 0.84 -10.07
C GLY A 207 -13.14 1.91 -10.46
N ASP A 208 -13.61 3.08 -10.88
CA ASP A 208 -12.78 4.21 -11.32
C ASP A 208 -11.94 4.85 -10.20
N ALA A 209 -12.17 4.48 -8.94
CA ALA A 209 -11.30 4.84 -7.83
C ALA A 209 -10.02 4.02 -7.78
N LEU A 210 -9.84 3.02 -8.65
CA LEU A 210 -8.66 2.16 -8.69
C LEU A 210 -7.77 2.43 -9.91
N PHE A 211 -6.49 2.70 -9.66
CA PHE A 211 -5.43 2.65 -10.65
C PHE A 211 -4.69 1.32 -10.51
N GLU A 212 -4.73 0.49 -11.56
CA GLU A 212 -4.02 -0.78 -11.59
C GLU A 212 -2.85 -0.71 -12.55
N THR A 213 -1.67 -1.15 -12.10
CA THR A 213 -0.47 -1.21 -12.94
C THR A 213 0.35 -2.46 -12.63
N ARG A 214 1.08 -2.95 -13.64
CA ARG A 214 2.09 -4.01 -13.47
C ARG A 214 3.43 -3.38 -13.15
N LEU A 215 4.18 -3.95 -12.20
CA LEU A 215 5.52 -3.49 -11.88
C LEU A 215 6.45 -3.57 -13.09
N GLU A 216 6.30 -4.62 -13.90
CA GLU A 216 7.03 -4.86 -15.14
C GLU A 216 6.78 -3.73 -16.14
N ALA A 217 5.52 -3.30 -16.31
CA ALA A 217 5.17 -2.18 -17.17
C ALA A 217 5.68 -0.85 -16.61
N PHE A 218 5.55 -0.65 -15.30
CA PHE A 218 6.07 0.53 -14.61
C PHE A 218 7.59 0.68 -14.78
N ILE A 219 8.33 -0.41 -14.74
CA ILE A 219 9.78 -0.42 -14.97
C ILE A 219 10.12 -0.22 -16.46
N GLY A 220 9.30 -0.76 -17.37
CA GLY A 220 9.53 -0.66 -18.81
C GLY A 220 9.39 0.77 -19.35
N ASP A 221 8.45 1.55 -18.81
CA ASP A 221 8.29 2.97 -19.12
C ASP A 221 7.96 3.78 -17.86
N PRO A 222 8.98 4.11 -17.04
CA PRO A 222 8.75 4.77 -15.77
C PRO A 222 8.21 6.19 -15.95
N ARG A 223 8.62 6.90 -17.00
CA ARG A 223 8.20 8.29 -17.21
C ARG A 223 6.71 8.37 -17.50
N GLU A 224 6.23 7.57 -18.45
CA GLU A 224 4.80 7.53 -18.77
C GLU A 224 3.98 7.01 -17.57
N SER A 225 4.49 5.98 -16.88
CA SER A 225 3.78 5.42 -15.72
C SER A 225 3.67 6.41 -14.55
N ILE A 226 4.66 7.27 -14.35
CA ILE A 226 4.60 8.36 -13.37
C ILE A 226 3.60 9.44 -13.82
N ALA A 227 3.60 9.80 -15.11
CA ALA A 227 2.64 10.73 -15.67
C ALA A 227 1.19 10.23 -15.53
N ASP A 228 0.96 8.93 -15.75
CA ASP A 228 -0.32 8.26 -15.51
C ASP A 228 -0.78 8.38 -14.06
N LEU A 229 0.12 8.16 -13.09
CA LEU A 229 -0.19 8.32 -11.67
C LEU A 229 -0.56 9.77 -11.33
N CYS A 230 0.18 10.75 -11.87
CA CYS A 230 -0.14 12.16 -11.71
C CYS A 230 -1.53 12.49 -12.29
N ARG A 231 -1.85 11.99 -13.49
CA ARG A 231 -3.17 12.17 -14.13
C ARG A 231 -4.29 11.54 -13.30
N PHE A 232 -4.10 10.31 -12.81
CA PHE A 232 -5.07 9.62 -11.98
C PHE A 232 -5.32 10.30 -10.63
N LEU A 233 -4.28 10.88 -10.04
CA LEU A 233 -4.37 11.67 -8.81
C LEU A 233 -4.71 13.15 -9.08
N GLU A 234 -4.90 13.50 -10.36
CA GLU A 234 -5.27 14.82 -10.89
C GLU A 234 -4.42 15.94 -10.29
N VAL A 235 -3.10 15.75 -10.31
CA VAL A 235 -2.12 16.79 -9.98
C VAL A 235 -1.27 17.12 -11.21
N PRO A 236 -0.64 18.31 -11.25
CA PRO A 236 0.43 18.57 -12.22
C PRO A 236 1.53 17.51 -12.12
N CYS A 237 2.27 17.27 -13.19
CA CYS A 237 3.42 16.35 -13.16
C CYS A 237 4.66 17.10 -13.65
N PRO A 238 5.40 17.76 -12.74
CA PRO A 238 6.61 18.51 -13.11
C PRO A 238 7.65 17.60 -13.79
N VAL A 239 8.33 18.14 -14.80
CA VAL A 239 9.30 17.36 -15.61
C VAL A 239 10.48 16.91 -14.76
N ASP A 240 11.01 17.77 -13.91
CA ASP A 240 12.10 17.46 -12.97
C ASP A 240 11.71 16.33 -12.00
N TYR A 241 10.50 16.39 -11.44
CA TYR A 241 9.94 15.32 -10.61
C TYR A 241 9.88 13.98 -11.36
N ILE A 242 9.43 13.97 -12.62
CA ILE A 242 9.37 12.76 -13.45
C ILE A 242 10.77 12.19 -13.65
N GLU A 243 11.74 13.01 -14.04
CA GLU A 243 13.11 12.57 -14.32
C GLU A 243 13.82 12.04 -13.07
N ASP A 244 13.76 12.78 -11.95
CA ASP A 244 14.37 12.35 -10.69
C ASP A 244 13.70 11.06 -10.16
N SER A 245 12.38 10.95 -10.28
CA SER A 245 11.63 9.75 -9.87
C SER A 245 11.93 8.55 -10.75
N ALA A 246 12.04 8.74 -12.07
CA ALA A 246 12.41 7.68 -13.00
C ALA A 246 13.85 7.18 -12.74
N SER A 247 14.76 8.05 -12.28
CA SER A 247 16.16 7.69 -12.02
C SER A 247 16.36 6.64 -10.92
N ILE A 248 15.38 6.48 -10.00
CA ILE A 248 15.45 5.48 -8.93
C ILE A 248 14.76 4.16 -9.29
N VAL A 249 14.09 4.10 -10.43
CA VAL A 249 13.46 2.88 -10.93
C VAL A 249 14.56 1.96 -11.45
N PHE A 250 14.58 0.74 -10.94
CA PHE A 250 15.58 -0.26 -11.33
C PHE A 250 15.35 -0.74 -12.77
N ASP A 251 16.43 -0.98 -13.53
CA ASP A 251 16.39 -1.38 -14.95
C ASP A 251 15.53 -2.60 -15.27
N ARG A 252 15.39 -3.51 -14.30
CA ARG A 252 14.58 -4.72 -14.46
C ARG A 252 14.01 -5.21 -13.13
N PRO A 253 12.80 -5.81 -13.15
CA PRO A 253 12.27 -6.48 -11.97
C PRO A 253 13.18 -7.65 -11.60
N ARG A 254 13.38 -7.85 -10.29
CA ARG A 254 14.17 -9.00 -9.82
C ARG A 254 13.40 -10.29 -10.06
N ARG A 255 14.00 -11.27 -10.72
CA ARG A 255 13.44 -12.63 -10.82
C ARG A 255 13.77 -13.43 -9.56
N THR A 256 12.95 -13.25 -8.55
CA THR A 256 13.04 -13.98 -7.28
C THR A 256 12.56 -15.43 -7.38
N ARG A 257 11.73 -15.76 -8.38
CA ARG A 257 11.26 -17.13 -8.63
C ARG A 257 12.38 -18.15 -8.86
N ASP A 258 13.52 -17.70 -9.39
CA ASP A 258 14.68 -18.55 -9.69
C ASP A 258 15.50 -18.94 -8.44
N ARG A 259 15.11 -18.47 -7.24
CA ARG A 259 15.81 -18.75 -5.97
C ARG A 259 15.50 -20.11 -5.37
N ILE A 260 14.45 -20.76 -5.85
CA ILE A 260 14.03 -22.08 -5.40
C ILE A 260 13.71 -22.93 -6.63
N GLU A 261 13.80 -24.25 -6.45
CA GLU A 261 13.27 -25.18 -7.44
C GLU A 261 11.74 -25.24 -7.30
N TRP A 262 11.05 -25.05 -8.42
CA TRP A 262 9.60 -25.09 -8.50
C TRP A 262 9.14 -26.42 -9.10
N PRO A 263 8.41 -27.27 -8.34
CA PRO A 263 7.80 -28.48 -8.88
C PRO A 263 6.87 -28.15 -10.05
N ARG A 264 6.87 -29.00 -11.08
CA ARG A 264 6.04 -28.80 -12.28
C ARG A 264 4.56 -28.64 -11.94
N GLU A 265 4.05 -29.50 -11.06
CA GLU A 265 2.66 -29.48 -10.58
C GLU A 265 2.29 -28.14 -9.92
N MET A 266 3.20 -27.54 -9.15
CA MET A 266 2.95 -26.24 -8.51
C MET A 266 3.03 -25.08 -9.51
N LYS A 267 3.85 -25.20 -10.57
CA LYS A 267 3.81 -24.23 -11.67
C LYS A 267 2.47 -24.27 -12.39
N GLU A 268 2.03 -25.48 -12.77
CA GLU A 268 0.73 -25.72 -13.41
C GLU A 268 -0.42 -25.19 -12.54
N GLN A 269 -0.41 -25.49 -11.23
CA GLN A 269 -1.41 -24.97 -10.29
C GLN A 269 -1.46 -23.44 -10.24
N VAL A 270 -0.31 -22.76 -10.21
CA VAL A 270 -0.29 -21.29 -10.22
C VAL A 270 -0.83 -20.76 -11.55
N MET A 271 -0.43 -21.34 -12.68
CA MET A 271 -0.94 -20.96 -14.00
C MET A 271 -2.47 -21.07 -14.07
N GLU A 272 -3.03 -22.21 -13.66
CA GLU A 272 -4.49 -22.44 -13.64
C GLU A 272 -5.22 -21.42 -12.75
N ARG A 273 -4.73 -21.20 -11.52
CA ARG A 273 -5.37 -20.26 -10.59
C ARG A 273 -5.28 -18.81 -11.06
N MET A 274 -4.25 -18.43 -11.82
CA MET A 274 -4.13 -17.08 -12.39
C MET A 274 -5.25 -16.76 -13.38
N GLU A 275 -5.80 -17.75 -14.08
CA GLU A 275 -6.84 -17.54 -15.10
C GLU A 275 -8.12 -16.89 -14.54
N GLN A 276 -8.37 -17.05 -13.24
CA GLN A 276 -9.51 -16.47 -12.54
C GLN A 276 -9.38 -14.95 -12.33
N PHE A 277 -8.20 -14.38 -12.53
CA PHE A 277 -7.89 -12.99 -12.20
C PHE A 277 -7.41 -12.23 -13.44
N SER A 278 -8.24 -11.32 -13.95
CA SER A 278 -7.93 -10.54 -15.16
C SER A 278 -6.58 -9.80 -15.08
N PHE A 279 -6.24 -9.28 -13.89
CA PHE A 279 -4.99 -8.57 -13.65
C PHE A 279 -3.75 -9.46 -13.65
N LEU A 280 -3.90 -10.79 -13.51
CA LEU A 280 -2.81 -11.77 -13.61
C LEU A 280 -2.70 -12.41 -14.99
N LYS A 281 -3.65 -12.15 -15.89
CA LYS A 281 -3.69 -12.78 -17.22
C LYS A 281 -2.42 -12.49 -18.02
N GLY A 282 -1.81 -13.53 -18.58
CA GLY A 282 -0.64 -13.41 -19.43
C GLY A 282 0.69 -13.34 -18.69
N TYR A 283 0.73 -13.56 -17.37
CA TYR A 283 1.97 -13.94 -16.70
C TYR A 283 2.25 -15.42 -16.93
N THR A 284 3.53 -15.73 -17.14
CA THR A 284 4.09 -17.07 -17.14
C THR A 284 5.20 -17.19 -16.11
N PHE A 285 5.75 -18.40 -15.92
CA PHE A 285 6.94 -18.58 -15.10
C PHE A 285 8.19 -17.94 -15.77
N ASP A 286 8.24 -17.92 -17.09
CA ASP A 286 9.46 -17.53 -17.82
C ASP A 286 9.52 -16.03 -18.12
N ASP A 287 8.38 -15.32 -18.11
CA ASP A 287 8.31 -13.85 -18.20
C ASP A 287 9.15 -13.15 -17.13
#